data_AF-A0A1V1P0Z7-F1
#
_entry.id   AF-A0A1V1P0Z7-F1
#
_cell.length_a   1.000
_cell.length_b   1.000
_cell.length_c   1.000
_cell.angle_alpha   90.00
_cell.angle_beta   90.00
_cell.angle_gamma   90.00
#
_symmetry.space_group_name_H-M   'P 1'
#
loop_
_entity.id
_entity.type
_entity.pdbx_description
1 polymer ?
#
loop_
_entity_poly.entity_id
_entity_poly.type
_entity_poly.pdbx_seq_one_letter_code
_entity_poly.pdbx_strand_id
1 'polypeptide(L)'
;MTIGFVDNNINNQKREIRIFISSTFRDMANERDWLVKFVFPVLQKKCRERGVELSWVDLRWGVTEEQAENGHVLSICFTEIEKCSPYFIGILGQRYGYVPENISEELITKEPWLLDYLDRSITELEILKGVFYNSNERKAPFLFSRSFIYRKC
;
A
#
# COMPACT_ATOMS: atom_id res chain seq x y z
N MET A 1 24.40 -19.28 -45.84
CA MET A 1 25.10 -19.51 -44.56
C MET A 1 24.78 -18.30 -43.69
N THR A 2 23.70 -18.40 -42.92
CA THR A 2 23.15 -17.27 -42.15
C THR A 2 23.92 -17.17 -40.84
N ILE A 3 24.62 -16.04 -40.64
CA ILE A 3 25.18 -15.64 -39.36
C ILE A 3 24.02 -15.23 -38.45
N GLY A 4 23.77 -16.01 -37.40
CA GLY A 4 22.76 -15.72 -36.40
C GLY A 4 23.17 -14.54 -35.54
N PHE A 5 22.36 -13.49 -35.55
CA PHE A 5 22.34 -12.51 -34.46
C PHE A 5 21.71 -13.21 -33.25
N VAL A 6 22.50 -13.41 -32.20
CA VAL A 6 21.97 -13.79 -30.89
C VAL A 6 21.30 -12.54 -30.33
N ASP A 7 19.97 -12.48 -30.44
CA ASP A 7 19.16 -11.51 -29.72
C ASP A 7 19.27 -11.81 -28.21
N ASN A 8 20.25 -11.18 -27.55
CA ASN A 8 20.33 -11.11 -26.10
C ASN A 8 19.28 -10.12 -25.56
N ASN A 9 18.00 -10.41 -25.79
CA ASN A 9 16.93 -9.84 -24.98
C ASN A 9 16.80 -10.68 -23.70
N ILE A 10 17.78 -10.54 -22.81
CA ILE A 10 17.59 -10.93 -21.41
C ILE A 10 16.57 -9.94 -20.86
N ASN A 11 15.31 -10.34 -20.93
CA ASN A 11 14.20 -9.65 -20.29
C ASN A 11 14.42 -9.76 -18.78
N ASN A 12 15.32 -8.92 -18.25
CA ASN A 12 15.72 -8.87 -16.86
C ASN A 12 14.60 -8.18 -16.07
N GLN A 13 13.41 -8.78 -16.07
CA GLN A 13 12.36 -8.39 -15.15
C GLN A 13 12.90 -8.62 -13.76
N LYS A 14 13.27 -7.52 -13.10
CA LYS A 14 13.73 -7.50 -11.73
C LYS A 14 12.69 -8.24 -10.89
N ARG A 15 13.07 -9.37 -10.31
CA ARG A 15 12.18 -10.17 -9.47
C ARG A 15 12.02 -9.41 -8.15
N GLU A 16 11.03 -8.54 -8.08
CA GLU A 16 10.74 -7.75 -6.90
C GLU A 16 9.31 -7.94 -6.40
N ILE A 17 9.16 -7.90 -5.08
CA ILE A 17 7.89 -7.86 -4.36
C ILE A 17 7.84 -6.50 -3.67
N ARG A 18 6.80 -5.72 -3.97
CA ARG A 18 6.54 -4.43 -3.35
C ARG A 18 5.25 -4.52 -2.56
N ILE A 19 5.25 -4.07 -1.31
CA ILE A 19 4.09 -4.15 -0.42
C ILE A 19 3.65 -2.73 -0.05
N PHE A 20 2.37 -2.39 -0.28
CA PHE A 20 1.82 -1.14 0.23
C PHE A 20 1.25 -1.33 1.63
N ILE A 21 1.52 -0.40 2.55
CA ILE A 21 0.98 -0.42 3.91
C ILE A 21 0.02 0.75 4.09
N SER A 22 -1.26 0.44 4.26
CA SER A 22 -2.30 1.39 4.64
C SER A 22 -2.63 1.23 6.13
N SER A 23 -2.69 2.36 6.84
CA SER A 23 -3.17 2.41 8.23
C SER A 23 -3.48 3.84 8.65
N THR A 24 -4.16 3.98 9.77
CA THR A 24 -4.42 5.27 10.41
C THR A 24 -3.16 5.85 11.07
N PHE A 25 -3.02 7.17 11.07
CA PHE A 25 -1.78 7.84 11.48
C PHE A 25 -1.41 7.62 12.96
N ARG A 26 -2.33 7.94 13.89
CA ARG A 26 -2.03 8.09 15.33
C ARG A 26 -2.03 6.80 16.15
N ASP A 27 -2.75 5.76 15.78
CA ASP A 27 -3.02 4.61 16.66
C ASP A 27 -2.31 3.30 16.27
N MET A 28 -1.74 3.23 15.06
CA MET A 28 -1.10 2.00 14.51
C MET A 28 0.43 2.11 14.35
N ALA A 29 1.07 3.13 14.95
CA ALA A 29 2.51 3.34 14.81
C ALA A 29 3.35 2.13 15.30
N ASN A 30 2.95 1.51 16.41
CA ASN A 30 3.66 0.37 16.98
C ASN A 30 3.59 -0.87 16.07
N GLU A 31 2.44 -1.15 15.46
CA GLU A 31 2.28 -2.25 14.51
C GLU A 31 3.12 -2.02 13.25
N ARG A 32 3.14 -0.80 12.71
CA ARG A 32 4.00 -0.43 11.58
C ARG A 32 5.48 -0.60 11.94
N ASP A 33 5.89 -0.09 13.09
CA ASP A 33 7.25 -0.26 13.61
C ASP A 33 7.63 -1.73 13.73
N TRP A 34 6.70 -2.57 14.18
CA TRP A 34 6.94 -4.00 14.32
C TRP A 34 7.16 -4.68 12.97
N LEU A 35 6.36 -4.32 11.96
CA LEU A 35 6.55 -4.80 10.60
C LEU A 35 7.95 -4.44 10.08
N VAL A 36 8.36 -3.18 10.22
CA VAL A 36 9.65 -2.68 9.74
C VAL A 36 10.83 -3.31 10.48
N LYS A 37 10.76 -3.41 11.81
CA LYS A 37 11.89 -3.84 12.64
C LYS A 37 12.06 -5.36 12.71
N PHE A 38 10.97 -6.12 12.61
CA PHE A 38 11.01 -7.56 12.88
C PHE A 38 10.47 -8.43 11.73
N VAL A 39 9.38 -8.03 11.08
CA VAL A 39 8.73 -8.89 10.06
C VAL A 39 9.42 -8.80 8.70
N PHE A 40 9.56 -7.59 8.16
CA PHE A 40 10.14 -7.41 6.82
C PHE A 40 11.60 -7.84 6.72
N PRO A 41 12.49 -7.67 7.72
CA PRO A 41 13.85 -8.20 7.65
C PRO A 41 13.89 -9.73 7.47
N VAL A 42 12.99 -10.45 8.14
CA VAL A 42 12.88 -11.90 8.00
C VAL A 42 12.33 -12.29 6.62
N LEU A 43 11.30 -11.58 6.13
CA LEU A 43 10.75 -11.83 4.79
C LEU A 43 11.76 -11.52 3.69
N GLN A 44 12.47 -10.40 3.80
CA GLN A 44 13.54 -10.03 2.87
C GLN A 44 14.61 -11.11 2.78
N LYS A 45 15.06 -11.66 3.93
CA LYS A 45 16.02 -12.78 3.92
C LYS A 45 15.51 -13.96 3.10
N LYS A 46 14.26 -14.38 3.35
CA LYS A 46 13.62 -15.49 2.62
C LYS A 46 13.43 -15.19 1.12
N CYS A 47 13.11 -13.95 0.76
CA CYS A 47 12.98 -13.53 -0.64
C CYS A 47 14.34 -13.53 -1.34
N ARG A 48 15.38 -12.99 -0.70
CA ARG A 48 16.76 -12.95 -1.24
C ARG A 48 17.34 -14.34 -1.47
N GLU A 49 17.07 -15.31 -0.59
CA GLU A 49 17.42 -16.72 -0.79
C GLU A 49 16.84 -17.31 -2.10
N ARG A 50 15.80 -16.69 -2.66
CA ARG A 50 15.14 -17.09 -3.92
C ARG A 50 15.46 -16.13 -5.08
N GLY A 51 16.39 -15.20 -4.90
CA GLY A 51 16.72 -14.16 -5.89
C GLY A 51 15.58 -13.17 -6.13
N VAL A 52 14.79 -12.88 -5.08
CA VAL A 52 13.69 -11.90 -5.12
C VAL A 52 14.00 -10.78 -4.14
N GLU A 53 13.91 -9.53 -4.59
CA GLU A 53 14.00 -8.36 -3.73
C GLU A 53 12.64 -8.04 -3.11
N LEU A 54 12.60 -7.69 -1.83
CA LEU A 54 11.37 -7.28 -1.14
C LEU A 54 11.52 -5.87 -0.59
N SER A 55 10.58 -5.01 -0.95
CA SER A 55 10.46 -3.64 -0.43
C SER A 55 9.02 -3.34 -0.03
N TRP A 56 8.83 -2.26 0.71
CA TRP A 56 7.52 -1.80 1.15
C TRP A 56 7.41 -0.29 1.04
N VAL A 57 6.17 0.20 0.93
CA VAL A 57 5.83 1.62 0.92
C VAL A 57 4.93 1.89 2.11
N ASP A 58 5.40 2.78 2.97
CA ASP A 58 4.65 3.34 4.10
C ASP A 58 4.76 4.86 4.03
N LEU A 59 3.72 5.49 3.48
CA LEU A 59 3.68 6.96 3.31
C LEU A 59 3.42 7.69 4.64
N ARG A 60 3.26 6.97 5.75
CA ARG A 60 3.16 7.56 7.09
C ARG A 60 4.51 7.70 7.76
N TRP A 61 5.57 7.08 7.23
CA TRP A 61 6.91 7.20 7.79
C TRP A 61 7.55 8.54 7.43
N GLY A 62 7.87 9.36 8.43
CA GLY A 62 8.55 10.64 8.23
C GLY A 62 7.68 11.76 7.68
N VAL A 63 6.35 11.58 7.68
CA VAL A 63 5.36 12.57 7.25
C VAL A 63 4.56 13.02 8.49
N THR A 64 4.29 14.32 8.64
CA THR A 64 3.41 14.82 9.72
C THR A 64 1.95 14.53 9.42
N GLU A 65 1.08 14.59 10.43
CA GLU A 65 -0.35 14.40 10.21
C GLU A 65 -0.92 15.45 9.25
N GLU A 66 -0.57 16.73 9.43
CA GLU A 66 -0.95 17.81 8.51
C GLU A 66 -0.54 17.52 7.06
N GLN A 67 0.67 16.99 6.85
CA GLN A 67 1.12 16.59 5.53
C GLN A 67 0.30 15.42 4.98
N ALA A 68 -0.04 14.43 5.82
CA ALA A 68 -0.86 13.27 5.47
C ALA A 68 -2.34 13.61 5.20
N GLU A 69 -2.82 14.73 5.73
CA GLU A 69 -4.19 15.23 5.61
C GLU A 69 -4.40 16.11 4.35
N ASN A 70 -3.35 16.39 3.59
CA ASN A 70 -3.47 17.11 2.32
C ASN A 70 -4.07 16.21 1.22
N GLY A 71 -5.04 16.72 0.47
CA GLY A 71 -5.69 15.99 -0.64
C GLY A 71 -4.73 15.49 -1.73
N HIS A 72 -3.55 16.08 -1.86
CA HIS A 72 -2.46 15.61 -2.73
C HIS A 72 -1.86 14.26 -2.30
N VAL A 73 -1.99 13.86 -1.03
CA VAL A 73 -1.45 12.58 -0.55
C VAL A 73 -2.24 11.42 -1.11
N LEU A 74 -3.55 11.55 -1.30
CA LEU A 74 -4.40 10.46 -1.80
C LEU A 74 -3.99 10.00 -3.21
N SER A 75 -3.67 10.95 -4.11
CA SER A 75 -3.21 10.61 -5.47
C SER A 75 -1.86 9.89 -5.47
N ILE A 76 -0.96 10.26 -4.56
CA ILE A 76 0.32 9.57 -4.34
C ILE A 76 0.08 8.16 -3.80
N CYS A 77 -0.82 8.01 -2.82
CA CYS A 77 -1.21 6.71 -2.27
C CYS A 77 -1.72 5.77 -3.36
N PHE A 78 -2.63 6.23 -4.21
CA PHE A 78 -3.19 5.40 -5.28
C PHE A 78 -2.13 4.97 -6.30
N THR A 79 -1.25 5.90 -6.68
CA THR A 79 -0.12 5.60 -7.57
C THR A 79 0.80 4.54 -6.96
N GLU A 80 1.12 4.61 -5.66
CA GLU A 80 1.96 3.60 -5.00
C GLU A 80 1.23 2.27 -4.76
N ILE A 81 -0.08 2.28 -4.51
CA ILE A 81 -0.89 1.06 -4.43
C ILE A 81 -0.84 0.29 -5.75
N GLU A 82 -0.94 0.97 -6.89
CA GLU A 82 -0.83 0.34 -8.20
C GLU A 82 0.54 -0.31 -8.41
N LYS A 83 1.62 0.39 -8.02
CA LYS A 83 2.99 -0.14 -8.11
C LYS A 83 3.28 -1.30 -7.15
N CYS A 84 2.54 -1.42 -6.05
CA CYS A 84 2.68 -2.52 -5.09
C CYS A 84 1.73 -3.69 -5.37
N SER A 85 0.84 -3.56 -6.36
CA SER A 85 -0.07 -4.63 -6.74
C SER A 85 0.71 -5.90 -7.10
N PRO A 86 0.36 -7.08 -6.54
CA PRO A 86 -0.90 -7.39 -5.86
C PRO A 86 -0.87 -7.32 -4.31
N TYR A 87 0.23 -6.86 -3.70
CA TYR A 87 0.44 -6.98 -2.26
C TYR A 87 0.07 -5.69 -1.52
N PHE A 88 -0.92 -5.82 -0.64
CA PHE A 88 -1.44 -4.73 0.16
C PHE A 88 -1.60 -5.20 1.61
N ILE A 89 -1.18 -4.37 2.57
CA ILE A 89 -1.42 -4.60 4.00
C ILE A 89 -2.25 -3.44 4.52
N GLY A 90 -3.46 -3.71 5.00
CA GLY A 90 -4.30 -2.76 5.73
C GLY A 90 -4.25 -3.05 7.22
N ILE A 91 -3.90 -2.05 8.04
CA ILE A 91 -3.88 -2.15 9.50
C ILE A 91 -4.89 -1.16 10.07
N LEU A 92 -5.96 -1.69 10.66
CA LEU A 92 -7.07 -0.93 11.19
C LEU A 92 -7.08 -0.95 12.72
N GLY A 93 -7.18 0.24 13.29
CA GLY A 93 -7.24 0.47 14.72
C GLY A 93 -8.62 0.86 15.21
N GLN A 94 -8.66 1.88 16.06
CA GLN A 94 -9.89 2.43 16.64
C GLN A 94 -10.32 3.72 15.95
N ARG A 95 -9.44 4.31 15.15
CA ARG A 95 -9.76 5.51 14.38
C ARG A 95 -10.28 5.13 13.00
N TYR A 96 -11.26 5.88 12.53
CA TYR A 96 -11.73 5.76 11.15
C TYR A 96 -10.70 6.28 10.14
N GLY A 97 -9.90 7.27 10.54
CA GLY A 97 -8.97 7.99 9.68
C GLY A 97 -9.45 9.40 9.38
N TYR A 98 -8.63 10.16 8.66
CA TYR A 98 -8.97 11.51 8.21
C TYR A 98 -9.83 11.44 6.95
N VAL A 99 -10.94 12.20 6.94
CA VAL A 99 -11.80 12.39 5.77
C VAL A 99 -11.35 13.69 5.09
N PRO A 100 -10.88 13.64 3.84
CA PRO A 100 -10.43 14.84 3.14
C PRO A 100 -11.63 15.76 2.87
N GLU A 101 -11.47 17.05 3.16
CA GLU A 101 -12.52 18.04 2.87
C GLU A 101 -12.84 18.14 1.38
N ASN A 102 -11.82 17.97 0.53
CA ASN A 102 -11.95 18.01 -0.91
C ASN A 102 -11.02 16.99 -1.57
N ILE A 103 -11.52 16.33 -2.61
CA ILE A 103 -10.75 15.47 -3.52
C ILE A 103 -10.63 16.20 -4.85
N SER A 104 -9.43 16.26 -5.43
CA SER A 104 -9.23 17.02 -6.67
C SER A 104 -10.02 16.45 -7.85
N GLU A 105 -10.54 17.33 -8.71
CA GLU A 105 -11.25 16.93 -9.92
C GLU A 105 -10.38 16.05 -10.84
N GLU A 106 -9.07 16.28 -10.85
CA GLU A 106 -8.10 15.45 -11.57
C GLU A 106 -8.11 14.01 -11.07
N LEU A 107 -8.17 13.80 -9.74
CA LEU A 107 -8.18 12.46 -9.16
C LEU A 107 -9.53 11.78 -9.43
N ILE A 108 -10.65 12.50 -9.31
CA ILE A 108 -11.99 11.99 -9.64
C ILE A 108 -12.07 11.59 -11.12
N THR A 109 -11.48 12.37 -12.02
CA THR A 109 -11.43 12.05 -13.46
C THR A 109 -10.64 10.77 -13.73
N LYS A 110 -9.54 10.55 -13.01
CA LYS A 110 -8.74 9.32 -13.09
C LYS A 110 -9.42 8.13 -12.43
N GLU A 111 -10.19 8.36 -11.38
CA GLU A 111 -10.80 7.34 -10.51
C GLU A 111 -12.30 7.65 -10.30
N PRO A 112 -13.16 7.47 -11.32
CA PRO A 112 -14.56 7.91 -11.27
C PRO A 112 -15.39 7.30 -10.13
N TRP A 113 -15.00 6.12 -9.63
CA TRP A 113 -15.64 5.44 -8.51
C TRP A 113 -15.59 6.25 -7.20
N LEU A 114 -14.68 7.22 -7.08
CA LEU A 114 -14.59 8.08 -5.90
C LEU A 114 -15.86 8.91 -5.65
N LEU A 115 -16.67 9.18 -6.68
CA LEU A 115 -17.90 9.95 -6.57
C LEU A 115 -18.88 9.35 -5.55
N ASP A 116 -18.85 8.03 -5.36
CA ASP A 116 -19.71 7.33 -4.39
C ASP A 116 -19.16 7.33 -2.95
N TYR A 117 -17.93 7.84 -2.74
CA TYR A 117 -17.17 7.70 -1.49
C TYR A 117 -16.45 8.99 -1.05
N LEU A 118 -16.90 10.16 -1.50
CA LEU A 118 -16.25 11.45 -1.19
C LEU A 118 -16.24 11.78 0.31
N ASP A 119 -17.11 11.15 1.11
CA ASP A 119 -17.23 11.29 2.56
C ASP A 119 -16.42 10.25 3.36
N ARG A 120 -15.58 9.45 2.69
CA ARG A 120 -14.82 8.36 3.32
C ARG A 120 -13.41 8.77 3.70
N SER A 121 -12.85 8.08 4.70
CA SER A 121 -11.48 8.34 5.14
C SER A 121 -10.45 7.94 4.09
N ILE A 122 -9.30 8.61 4.08
CA ILE A 122 -8.16 8.25 3.21
C ILE A 122 -7.81 6.76 3.36
N THR A 123 -7.82 6.23 4.59
CA THR A 123 -7.53 4.81 4.85
C THR A 123 -8.56 3.89 4.21
N GLU A 124 -9.85 4.22 4.28
CA GLU A 124 -10.88 3.43 3.60
C GLU A 124 -10.72 3.50 2.08
N LEU A 125 -10.47 4.69 1.52
CA LEU A 125 -10.24 4.89 0.09
C LEU A 125 -9.00 4.10 -0.41
N GLU A 126 -7.92 4.06 0.38
CA GLU A 126 -6.74 3.23 0.12
C GLU A 126 -7.08 1.74 0.09
N ILE A 127 -7.89 1.26 1.03
CA ILE A 127 -8.36 -0.13 1.07
C ILE A 127 -9.27 -0.42 -0.13
N LEU A 128 -10.21 0.47 -0.46
CA LEU A 128 -11.07 0.33 -1.63
C LEU A 128 -10.25 0.22 -2.90
N LYS A 129 -9.27 1.10 -3.10
CA LYS A 129 -8.36 1.03 -4.25
C LYS A 129 -7.52 -0.24 -4.24
N GLY A 130 -6.86 -0.56 -3.12
CA GLY A 130 -5.92 -1.68 -3.02
C GLY A 130 -6.58 -3.06 -3.11
N VAL A 131 -7.82 -3.18 -2.66
CA VAL A 131 -8.55 -4.45 -2.59
C VAL A 131 -9.57 -4.60 -3.71
N PHE A 132 -10.32 -3.56 -4.04
CA PHE A 132 -11.49 -3.68 -4.92
C PHE A 132 -11.26 -3.08 -6.31
N TYR A 133 -10.71 -1.87 -6.40
CA TYR A 133 -10.58 -1.11 -7.66
C TYR A 133 -9.20 -1.19 -8.34
N ASN A 134 -8.29 -2.03 -7.84
CA ASN A 134 -7.02 -2.31 -8.52
C ASN A 134 -7.28 -3.14 -9.78
N SER A 135 -6.62 -2.79 -10.89
CA SER A 135 -6.77 -3.44 -12.21
C SER A 135 -6.14 -4.83 -12.29
N ASN A 136 -5.38 -5.24 -11.27
CA ASN A 136 -4.75 -6.55 -11.23
C ASN A 136 -5.76 -7.66 -10.86
N GLU A 137 -5.81 -8.70 -11.69
CA GLU A 137 -6.69 -9.87 -11.47
C GLU A 137 -6.29 -10.68 -10.24
N ARG A 138 -4.99 -10.66 -9.88
CA ARG A 138 -4.49 -11.32 -8.68
C ARG A 138 -4.49 -10.32 -7.53
N LYS A 139 -5.19 -10.65 -6.46
CA LYS A 139 -5.29 -9.82 -5.26
C LYS A 139 -4.74 -10.62 -4.08
N ALA A 140 -3.80 -10.05 -3.34
CA ALA A 140 -3.25 -10.65 -2.12
C ALA A 140 -3.26 -9.67 -0.94
N PRO A 141 -4.43 -9.10 -0.57
CA PRO A 141 -4.52 -8.20 0.55
C PRO A 141 -4.46 -8.94 1.88
N PHE A 142 -3.72 -8.39 2.83
CA PHE A 142 -3.74 -8.79 4.24
C PHE A 142 -4.36 -7.66 5.05
N LEU A 143 -5.49 -7.93 5.71
CA LEU A 143 -6.17 -6.97 6.58
C LEU A 143 -6.03 -7.42 8.03
N PHE A 144 -5.46 -6.57 8.86
CA PHE A 144 -5.39 -6.72 10.30
C PHE A 144 -6.28 -5.68 10.96
N SER A 145 -7.18 -6.11 11.84
CA SER A 145 -7.93 -5.21 12.71
C SER A 145 -7.61 -5.51 14.18
N ARG A 146 -7.31 -4.47 14.95
CA ARG A 146 -7.06 -4.61 16.39
C ARG A 146 -8.38 -4.90 17.12
N SER A 147 -8.64 -6.17 17.46
CA SER A 147 -9.81 -6.58 18.26
C SER A 147 -9.67 -6.17 19.73
N PHE A 148 -10.78 -5.80 20.38
CA PHE A 148 -10.81 -5.30 21.76
C PHE A 148 -10.88 -6.40 22.85
N ILE A 149 -10.71 -7.67 22.50
CA ILE A 149 -10.77 -8.75 23.49
C ILE A 149 -9.40 -8.90 24.15
N TYR A 150 -9.24 -8.22 25.30
CA TYR A 150 -8.39 -8.48 26.47
C TYR A 150 -7.71 -7.22 27.02
N ARG A 151 -8.40 -6.53 27.93
CA ARG A 151 -7.79 -6.04 29.18
C ARG A 151 -8.66 -6.49 30.35
N LYS A 152 -8.35 -7.68 30.88
CA LYS A 152 -8.46 -7.86 32.33
C LYS A 152 -7.28 -7.08 32.91
N CYS A 153 -7.57 -5.91 33.46
CA CYS A 153 -6.90 -5.50 34.67
C CYS A 153 -7.81 -5.96 35.81
#